data_AF-A0A6M1ZYZ6-F1
#
_entry.id   AF-A0A6M1ZYZ6-F1
#
_cell.length_a   1.000
_cell.length_b   1.000
_cell.length_c   1.000
_cell.angle_alpha   90.00
_cell.angle_beta   90.00
_cell.angle_gamma   90.00
#
_symmetry.space_group_name_H-M   'P 1'
#
loop_
_entity.id
_entity.type
_entity.pdbx_description
1 polymer ?
#
loop_
_entity_poly.entity_id
_entity_poly.type
_entity_poly.pdbx_seq_one_letter_code
_entity_poly.pdbx_strand_id
1 'polypeptide(L)'
;MDIFSQDNNNENVNRHSPTDHEIIEIKDDPESIAFGVYSTLLAYEDHYNSIQNKYKGLAITWMISAFIGIGYVISGFEKALNVNVFLIILFISLLTAQGIFLLWFLDAGVYHRLIESIWQEVFKIENKYPEMGQSHHLLIKLHNDVIDPEKFHGIFYAYFVLCLLMTGLGSLGFYLYFIHKWLSAITVVLLILLSIWIHYLIKHPPFKTKHKD
;
A
#
# COMPACT_ATOMS: atom_id res chain seq x y z
N MET A 1 10.81 -13.99 21.24
CA MET A 1 9.39 -13.93 20.78
C MET A 1 9.47 -13.87 19.27
N ASP A 2 9.78 -15.03 18.71
CA ASP A 2 10.36 -15.22 17.37
C ASP A 2 9.25 -15.67 16.42
N ILE A 3 8.37 -14.72 16.07
CA ILE A 3 7.23 -14.97 15.18
C ILE A 3 7.58 -14.62 13.71
N PHE A 4 8.82 -14.18 13.44
CA PHE A 4 9.33 -13.91 12.08
C PHE A 4 10.39 -14.90 11.59
N SER A 5 10.44 -16.11 12.16
CA SER A 5 11.20 -17.22 11.57
C SER A 5 10.35 -17.95 10.53
N GLN A 6 9.99 -17.26 9.45
CA GLN A 6 9.46 -17.90 8.25
C GLN A 6 10.63 -18.29 7.34
N ASP A 7 10.99 -19.57 7.44
CA ASP A 7 11.09 -20.47 6.30
C ASP A 7 11.93 -19.96 5.10
N ASN A 8 13.23 -19.80 5.34
CA ASN A 8 14.25 -19.67 4.29
C ASN A 8 14.71 -21.03 3.74
N ASN A 9 14.00 -22.13 4.02
CA ASN A 9 14.44 -23.49 3.71
C ASN A 9 13.35 -24.29 2.99
N ASN A 10 13.20 -24.05 1.68
CA ASN A 10 12.99 -25.08 0.62
C ASN A 10 12.25 -24.52 -0.60
N GLU A 11 12.80 -23.50 -1.26
CA GLU A 11 12.59 -23.34 -2.71
C GLU A 11 13.91 -23.58 -3.46
N ASN A 12 14.50 -24.76 -3.24
CA ASN A 12 15.15 -25.49 -4.34
C ASN A 12 14.05 -26.22 -5.14
N VAL A 13 12.96 -25.51 -5.44
CA VAL A 13 12.13 -25.85 -6.59
C VAL A 13 13.07 -25.58 -7.75
N ASN A 14 13.55 -26.67 -8.36
CA ASN A 14 14.01 -26.65 -9.73
C ASN A 14 12.89 -26.01 -10.55
N ARG A 15 12.86 -24.68 -10.58
CA ARG A 15 12.29 -23.94 -11.69
C ARG A 15 13.21 -24.35 -12.80
N HIS A 16 12.86 -25.43 -13.50
CA HIS A 16 13.28 -25.59 -14.87
C HIS A 16 13.02 -24.22 -15.46
N SER A 17 14.13 -23.53 -15.73
CA SER A 17 14.10 -22.29 -16.46
C SER A 17 13.22 -22.59 -17.67
N PRO A 18 12.06 -21.93 -17.85
CA PRO A 18 11.18 -22.17 -18.98
C PRO A 18 11.81 -21.59 -20.26
N THR A 19 13.12 -21.74 -20.41
CA THR A 19 13.94 -21.31 -21.54
C THR A 19 14.09 -22.40 -22.61
N ASP A 20 13.55 -23.59 -22.36
CA ASP A 20 13.49 -24.66 -23.37
C ASP A 20 12.06 -24.90 -23.84
N HIS A 21 11.19 -23.88 -23.76
CA HIS A 21 10.12 -23.82 -24.75
C HIS A 21 10.81 -23.53 -26.07
N GLU A 22 11.00 -24.58 -26.88
CA GLU A 22 11.26 -24.43 -28.31
C GLU A 22 10.38 -23.26 -28.77
N ILE A 23 11.02 -22.23 -29.33
CA ILE A 23 10.31 -21.12 -29.95
C ILE A 23 9.54 -21.78 -31.09
N ILE A 24 8.31 -22.20 -30.80
CA ILE A 24 7.38 -22.71 -31.80
C ILE A 24 7.30 -21.58 -32.80
N GLU A 25 7.77 -21.85 -34.01
CA GLU A 25 7.77 -20.88 -35.10
C GLU A 25 6.38 -20.25 -35.15
N ILE A 26 6.32 -18.97 -34.75
CA ILE A 26 5.06 -18.25 -34.66
C ILE A 26 4.59 -18.12 -36.09
N LYS A 27 3.62 -18.97 -36.48
CA LYS A 27 2.89 -18.76 -37.72
C LYS A 27 2.34 -17.34 -37.66
N ASP A 28 2.52 -16.56 -38.73
CA ASP A 28 2.02 -15.18 -38.93
C ASP A 28 0.47 -15.11 -38.98
N ASP A 29 -0.20 -15.95 -38.21
CA ASP A 29 -1.64 -15.95 -38.03
C ASP A 29 -2.03 -14.91 -36.96
N PRO A 30 -3.03 -14.06 -37.20
CA PRO A 30 -3.44 -13.03 -36.25
C PRO A 30 -3.87 -13.58 -34.87
N GLU A 31 -4.33 -14.83 -34.79
CA GLU A 31 -4.73 -15.44 -33.51
C GLU A 31 -3.52 -15.82 -32.66
N SER A 32 -2.43 -16.29 -33.29
CA SER A 32 -1.19 -16.64 -32.60
C SER A 32 -0.55 -15.40 -31.96
N ILE A 33 -0.58 -14.26 -32.67
CA ILE A 33 -0.09 -12.97 -32.18
C ILE A 33 -0.95 -12.50 -31.02
N ALA A 34 -2.29 -12.56 -31.14
CA ALA A 34 -3.20 -12.17 -30.07
C ALA A 34 -3.00 -13.02 -28.81
N PHE A 35 -2.79 -14.32 -28.97
CA PHE A 35 -2.49 -15.23 -27.86
C PHE A 35 -1.13 -14.91 -27.20
N GLY A 36 -0.11 -14.58 -27.99
CA GLY A 36 1.20 -14.15 -27.48
C GLY A 36 1.10 -12.85 -26.67
N VAL A 37 0.34 -11.86 -27.15
CA VAL A 37 0.09 -10.61 -26.41
C VAL A 37 -0.71 -10.88 -25.13
N TYR A 38 -1.76 -11.69 -25.22
CA TYR A 38 -2.59 -12.06 -24.08
C TYR A 38 -1.78 -12.74 -22.97
N SER A 39 -0.98 -13.75 -23.30
CA SER A 39 -0.13 -14.43 -22.33
C SER A 39 0.92 -13.50 -21.71
N THR A 40 1.45 -12.56 -22.48
CA THR A 40 2.37 -11.52 -21.97
C THR A 40 1.68 -10.60 -20.96
N LEU A 41 0.44 -10.16 -21.24
CA LEU A 41 -0.34 -9.32 -20.33
C LEU A 41 -0.65 -10.04 -19.01
N LEU A 42 -0.96 -11.34 -19.06
CA LEU A 42 -1.15 -12.16 -17.86
C LEU A 42 0.13 -12.28 -17.03
N ALA A 43 1.27 -12.49 -17.68
CA ALA A 43 2.56 -12.53 -16.98
C ALA A 43 2.87 -11.20 -16.28
N TYR A 44 2.49 -10.08 -16.89
CA TYR A 44 2.58 -8.76 -16.26
C TYR A 44 1.66 -8.65 -15.04
N GLU A 45 0.39 -9.07 -15.15
CA GLU A 45 -0.56 -9.09 -14.03
C GLU A 45 -0.02 -9.89 -12.83
N ASP A 46 0.49 -11.11 -13.06
CA ASP A 46 1.10 -11.94 -12.00
C ASP A 46 2.30 -11.25 -11.36
N HIS A 47 3.14 -10.60 -12.17
CA HIS A 47 4.26 -9.82 -11.68
C HIS A 47 3.79 -8.65 -10.80
N TYR A 48 2.72 -7.95 -11.17
CA TYR A 48 2.14 -6.87 -10.36
C TYR A 48 1.56 -7.38 -9.04
N ASN A 49 0.85 -8.51 -9.06
CA ASN A 49 0.33 -9.14 -7.84
C ASN A 49 1.47 -9.49 -6.87
N SER A 50 2.59 -10.00 -7.39
CA SER A 50 3.79 -10.26 -6.59
C SER A 50 4.36 -8.98 -5.96
N ILE A 51 4.47 -7.91 -6.76
CA ILE A 51 4.97 -6.62 -6.29
C ILE A 51 4.06 -6.01 -5.22
N GLN A 52 2.74 -6.04 -5.41
CA GLN A 52 1.77 -5.52 -4.44
C GLN A 52 1.91 -6.22 -3.09
N ASN A 53 2.07 -7.55 -3.09
CA ASN A 53 2.30 -8.31 -1.88
C ASN A 53 3.61 -7.92 -1.16
N LYS A 54 4.68 -7.62 -1.91
CA LYS A 54 5.94 -7.12 -1.34
C LYS A 54 5.76 -5.75 -0.67
N TYR A 55 5.00 -4.83 -1.26
CA TYR A 55 4.73 -3.53 -0.65
C TYR A 55 3.88 -3.64 0.62
N LYS A 56 2.88 -4.52 0.63
CA LYS A 56 2.11 -4.83 1.84
C LYS A 56 3.01 -5.36 2.95
N GLY A 57 3.94 -6.26 2.61
CA GLY A 57 4.97 -6.74 3.54
C GLY A 57 5.82 -5.60 4.11
N LEU A 58 6.32 -4.71 3.25
CA LEU A 58 7.10 -3.54 3.67
C LEU A 58 6.30 -2.62 4.60
N ALA A 59 5.02 -2.36 4.31
CA ALA A 59 4.17 -1.53 5.15
C ALA A 59 4.01 -2.13 6.56
N ILE A 60 3.81 -3.45 6.65
CA ILE A 60 3.71 -4.17 7.92
C ILE A 60 5.04 -4.10 8.69
N THR A 61 6.17 -4.34 8.02
CA THR A 61 7.49 -4.24 8.65
C THR A 61 7.78 -2.83 9.17
N TRP A 62 7.45 -1.80 8.40
CA TRP A 62 7.58 -0.40 8.82
C TRP A 62 6.75 -0.10 10.06
N MET A 63 5.49 -0.55 10.08
CA MET A 63 4.61 -0.39 11.23
C MET A 63 5.16 -1.09 12.49
N ILE A 64 5.60 -2.34 12.36
CA ILE A 64 6.13 -3.11 13.49
C ILE A 64 7.41 -2.46 14.02
N SER A 65 8.30 -2.01 13.13
CA SER A 65 9.53 -1.29 13.49
C SER A 65 9.23 -0.02 14.29
N ALA A 66 8.21 0.74 13.89
CA ALA A 66 7.78 1.93 14.63
C ALA A 66 7.28 1.60 16.04
N PHE A 67 6.44 0.56 16.18
CA PHE A 67 5.94 0.14 17.50
C PHE A 67 7.06 -0.38 18.40
N ILE A 68 7.99 -1.16 17.86
CA ILE A 68 9.18 -1.61 18.59
C ILE A 68 10.03 -0.41 19.03
N GLY A 69 10.27 0.55 18.14
CA GLY A 69 11.03 1.75 18.44
C GLY A 69 10.39 2.59 19.54
N ILE A 70 9.07 2.81 19.47
CA ILE A 70 8.33 3.54 20.52
C ILE A 70 8.40 2.78 21.85
N GLY A 71 8.15 1.46 21.85
CA GLY A 71 8.22 0.62 23.05
C GLY A 71 9.62 0.61 23.69
N TYR A 72 10.67 0.55 22.87
CA TYR A 72 12.05 0.63 23.32
C TYR A 72 12.35 1.97 23.99
N VAL A 73 11.96 3.09 23.38
CA VAL A 73 12.15 4.42 23.95
C VAL A 73 11.41 4.58 25.28
N ILE A 74 10.17 4.05 25.38
CA ILE A 74 9.38 4.09 26.63
C ILE A 74 10.03 3.28 27.75
N SER A 75 10.72 2.19 27.43
CA SER A 75 11.37 1.34 28.45
C SER A 75 12.54 2.02 29.19
N GLY A 76 13.03 3.16 28.68
CA GLY A 76 13.98 4.01 29.38
C GLY A 76 15.42 3.50 29.40
N PHE A 77 15.80 2.60 28.48
CA PHE A 77 17.22 2.23 28.28
C PHE A 77 18.08 3.43 27.88
N GLU A 78 17.47 4.41 27.20
CA GLU A 78 18.16 5.59 26.66
C GLU A 78 18.35 6.73 27.68
N LYS A 79 18.36 6.46 28.99
CA LYS A 79 18.65 7.47 30.03
C LYS A 79 20.01 8.16 29.85
N ALA A 80 20.92 7.55 29.08
CA ALA A 80 22.20 8.14 28.72
C ALA A 80 22.07 9.29 27.69
N LEU A 81 21.05 9.25 26.81
CA LEU A 81 20.75 10.38 25.94
C LEU A 81 19.97 11.42 26.74
N ASN A 82 20.57 12.60 26.91
CA ASN A 82 19.93 13.77 27.56
C ASN A 82 18.85 14.41 26.66
N VAL A 83 18.10 13.59 25.93
CA VAL A 83 17.06 13.98 24.98
C VAL A 83 15.71 13.58 25.59
N ASN A 84 14.72 14.46 25.42
CA ASN A 84 13.39 14.17 25.94
C ASN A 84 12.73 13.03 25.16
N VAL A 85 12.33 11.97 25.87
CA VAL A 85 11.64 10.77 25.34
C VAL A 85 10.45 11.14 24.45
N PHE A 86 9.65 12.13 24.82
CA PHE A 86 8.46 12.51 24.06
C PHE A 86 8.77 13.10 22.69
N LEU A 87 9.91 13.78 22.55
CA LEU A 87 10.39 14.29 21.26
C LEU A 87 10.83 13.15 20.34
N ILE A 88 11.52 12.13 20.88
CA ILE A 88 11.92 10.96 20.10
C ILE A 88 10.68 10.23 19.57
N ILE A 89 9.67 10.01 20.42
CA ILE A 89 8.39 9.39 20.01
C ILE A 89 7.70 10.21 18.91
N LEU A 90 7.70 11.54 19.02
CA LEU A 90 7.17 12.42 17.99
C LEU A 90 7.89 12.22 16.65
N PHE A 91 9.22 12.21 16.64
CA PHE A 91 10.01 12.01 15.42
C PHE A 91 9.77 10.63 14.80
N ILE A 92 9.75 9.57 15.60
CA ILE A 92 9.45 8.20 15.11
C ILE A 92 8.05 8.18 14.48
N SER A 93 7.06 8.80 15.13
CA SER A 93 5.67 8.84 14.63
C SER A 93 5.57 9.60 13.31
N LEU A 94 6.26 10.74 13.17
CA LEU A 94 6.27 11.55 11.93
C LEU A 94 6.97 10.81 10.78
N LEU A 95 8.13 10.21 11.03
CA LEU A 95 8.86 9.45 10.01
C LEU A 95 8.09 8.22 9.55
N THR A 96 7.43 7.53 10.48
CA THR A 96 6.58 6.38 10.16
C THR A 96 5.36 6.81 9.36
N ALA A 97 4.68 7.89 9.76
CA ALA A 97 3.54 8.43 9.04
C ALA A 97 3.93 8.83 7.60
N GLN A 98 5.07 9.49 7.42
CA GLN A 98 5.60 9.84 6.11
C GLN A 98 5.94 8.60 5.27
N GLY A 99 6.57 7.59 5.88
CA GLY A 99 6.89 6.33 5.21
C GLY A 99 5.63 5.61 4.70
N ILE A 100 4.64 5.41 5.58
CA ILE A 100 3.37 4.78 5.20
C ILE A 100 2.62 5.60 4.15
N PHE A 101 2.63 6.92 4.25
CA PHE A 101 2.02 7.78 3.23
C PHE A 101 2.68 7.60 1.86
N LEU A 102 4.01 7.51 1.81
CA LEU A 102 4.74 7.29 0.56
C LEU A 102 4.44 5.90 -0.03
N LEU A 103 4.38 4.87 0.83
CA LEU A 103 3.98 3.52 0.41
C LEU A 103 2.56 3.52 -0.15
N TRP A 104 1.62 4.21 0.50
CA TRP A 104 0.25 4.36 0.01
C TRP A 104 0.20 5.08 -1.34
N PHE A 105 0.96 6.16 -1.51
CA PHE A 105 1.02 6.87 -2.79
C PHE A 105 1.52 5.98 -3.92
N LEU A 106 2.51 5.12 -3.64
CA LEU A 106 3.01 4.17 -4.62
C LEU A 106 1.99 3.05 -4.91
N ASP A 107 1.45 2.43 -3.85
CA ASP A 107 0.45 1.34 -3.89
C ASP A 107 -0.82 1.76 -4.64
N ALA A 108 -1.51 2.81 -4.15
CA ALA A 108 -2.77 3.26 -4.73
C ALA A 108 -2.57 4.09 -6.00
N GLY A 109 -1.56 4.96 -6.05
CA GLY A 109 -1.42 5.93 -7.12
C GLY A 109 -0.86 5.35 -8.42
N VAL A 110 0.19 4.53 -8.32
CA VAL A 110 0.90 4.03 -9.49
C VAL A 110 0.38 2.65 -9.89
N TYR A 111 0.25 1.72 -8.94
CA TYR A 111 -0.08 0.34 -9.30
C TYR A 111 -1.53 0.16 -9.73
N HIS A 112 -2.48 0.84 -9.09
CA HIS A 112 -3.88 0.71 -9.50
C HIS A 112 -4.11 1.16 -10.95
N ARG A 113 -3.49 2.28 -11.36
CA ARG A 113 -3.58 2.77 -12.74
C ARG A 113 -2.94 1.81 -13.74
N LEU A 114 -1.87 1.15 -13.33
CA LEU A 114 -1.12 0.24 -14.20
C LEU A 114 -1.90 -1.05 -14.42
N ILE A 115 -2.47 -1.64 -13.37
CA ILE A 115 -3.30 -2.84 -13.50
C ILE A 115 -4.58 -2.54 -14.28
N GLU A 116 -5.19 -1.37 -14.07
CA GLU A 116 -6.36 -0.95 -14.84
C GLU A 116 -6.05 -0.88 -16.35
N SER A 117 -4.90 -0.34 -16.73
CA SER A 117 -4.49 -0.29 -18.14
C SER A 117 -4.33 -1.67 -18.77
N ILE A 118 -3.83 -2.64 -18.01
CA ILE A 118 -3.64 -4.02 -18.46
C ILE A 118 -4.99 -4.69 -18.63
N TRP A 119 -5.86 -4.59 -17.63
CA TRP A 119 -7.21 -5.14 -17.69
C TRP A 119 -8.02 -4.58 -18.85
N GLN A 120 -7.90 -3.27 -19.15
CA GLN A 120 -8.58 -2.68 -20.31
C GLN A 120 -8.11 -3.29 -21.63
N GLU A 121 -6.81 -3.57 -21.79
CA GLU A 121 -6.29 -4.22 -23.00
C GLU A 121 -6.65 -5.70 -23.08
N VAL A 122 -6.53 -6.44 -21.97
CA VAL A 122 -6.96 -7.84 -21.87
C VAL A 122 -8.43 -7.97 -22.25
N PHE A 123 -9.28 -7.09 -21.73
CA PHE A 123 -10.71 -7.06 -22.02
C PHE A 123 -11.01 -6.82 -23.51
N LYS A 124 -10.26 -5.93 -24.18
CA LYS A 124 -10.41 -5.70 -25.62
C LYS A 124 -10.05 -6.96 -26.43
N ILE A 125 -9.02 -7.69 -26.00
CA ILE A 125 -8.58 -8.93 -26.66
C ILE A 125 -9.63 -10.03 -26.46
N GLU A 126 -10.11 -10.25 -25.22
CA GLU A 126 -11.15 -11.25 -24.93
C GLU A 126 -12.44 -10.99 -25.70
N ASN A 127 -12.83 -9.72 -25.88
CA ASN A 127 -14.01 -9.36 -26.69
C ASN A 127 -13.82 -9.67 -28.17
N LYS A 128 -12.60 -9.49 -28.68
CA LYS A 128 -12.27 -9.76 -30.09
C LYS A 128 -12.12 -11.26 -30.38
N TYR A 129 -11.68 -12.04 -29.39
CA TYR A 129 -11.43 -13.48 -29.50
C TYR A 129 -12.12 -14.25 -28.36
N PRO A 130 -13.43 -14.55 -28.48
CA PRO A 130 -14.21 -15.20 -27.41
C PRO A 130 -13.69 -16.59 -26.99
N GLU A 131 -12.90 -17.24 -27.84
CA GLU A 131 -12.32 -18.56 -27.61
C GLU A 131 -11.25 -18.57 -26.50
N MET A 132 -10.67 -17.40 -26.17
CA MET A 132 -9.61 -17.27 -25.17
C MET A 132 -10.12 -17.30 -23.71
N GLY A 133 -11.43 -17.40 -23.50
CA GLY A 133 -12.06 -17.32 -22.19
C GLY A 133 -12.42 -15.89 -21.80
N GLN A 134 -13.39 -15.74 -20.89
CA GLN A 134 -13.95 -14.45 -20.46
C GLN A 134 -13.84 -14.25 -18.95
N SER A 135 -12.73 -14.71 -18.35
CA SER A 135 -12.52 -14.59 -16.91
C SER A 135 -12.48 -13.13 -16.46
N HIS A 136 -11.90 -12.23 -17.26
CA HIS A 136 -11.76 -10.82 -16.88
C HIS A 136 -13.09 -10.06 -16.95
N HIS A 137 -14.02 -10.49 -17.81
CA HIS A 137 -15.37 -9.93 -17.84
C HIS A 137 -16.12 -10.14 -16.52
N LEU A 138 -15.98 -11.33 -15.93
CA LEU A 138 -16.58 -11.64 -14.63
C LEU A 138 -15.91 -10.84 -13.51
N LEU A 139 -14.57 -10.70 -13.57
CA LEU A 139 -13.81 -9.90 -12.61
C LEU A 139 -14.20 -8.42 -12.66
N ILE A 140 -14.31 -7.81 -13.85
CA ILE A 140 -14.73 -6.41 -13.99
C ILE A 140 -16.17 -6.23 -13.50
N LYS A 141 -17.07 -7.16 -13.82
CA LYS A 141 -18.44 -7.12 -13.33
C LYS A 141 -18.49 -7.20 -11.80
N LEU A 142 -17.73 -8.12 -11.22
CA LEU A 142 -17.60 -8.24 -9.77
C LEU A 142 -16.95 -7.00 -9.15
N HIS A 143 -15.94 -6.43 -9.80
CA HIS A 143 -15.23 -5.23 -9.35
C HIS A 143 -16.14 -4.01 -9.32
N ASN A 144 -16.98 -3.84 -10.35
CA ASN A 144 -17.96 -2.76 -10.42
C ASN A 144 -19.08 -2.89 -9.36
N ASP A 145 -19.39 -4.12 -8.94
CA ASP A 145 -20.40 -4.38 -7.90
C ASP A 145 -19.81 -4.27 -6.47
N VAL A 146 -18.50 -4.46 -6.29
CA VAL A 146 -17.82 -4.37 -4.99
C VAL A 146 -17.44 -2.91 -4.71
N ILE A 147 -17.63 -2.47 -3.45
CA ILE A 147 -17.19 -1.15 -2.96
C ILE A 147 -15.78 -0.86 -3.48
N ASP A 148 -15.62 0.24 -4.23
CA ASP A 148 -14.36 0.64 -4.89
C ASP A 148 -13.15 0.28 -4.02
N PRO A 149 -12.36 -0.75 -4.38
CA PRO A 149 -11.31 -1.24 -3.51
C PRO A 149 -10.26 -0.16 -3.23
N GLU A 150 -10.10 0.82 -4.14
CA GLU A 150 -9.31 2.03 -3.92
C GLU A 150 -9.74 2.79 -2.66
N LYS A 151 -11.05 2.99 -2.46
CA LYS A 151 -11.59 3.71 -1.31
C LYS A 151 -11.33 2.92 -0.03
N PHE A 152 -11.55 1.61 -0.06
CA PHE A 152 -11.31 0.76 1.11
C PHE A 152 -9.84 0.82 1.56
N HIS A 153 -8.89 0.62 0.63
CA HIS A 153 -7.47 0.67 0.94
C HIS A 153 -7.06 2.08 1.39
N GLY A 154 -7.51 3.13 0.69
CA GLY A 154 -7.22 4.52 1.07
C GLY A 154 -7.73 4.87 2.46
N ILE A 155 -8.94 4.43 2.83
CA ILE A 155 -9.51 4.61 4.17
C ILE A 155 -8.66 3.90 5.22
N PHE A 156 -8.25 2.66 4.96
CA PHE A 156 -7.42 1.87 5.88
C PHE A 156 -6.08 2.58 6.18
N TYR A 157 -5.33 2.99 5.14
CA TYR A 157 -4.07 3.71 5.32
C TYR A 157 -4.27 5.08 5.98
N ALA A 158 -5.34 5.80 5.65
CA ALA A 158 -5.65 7.10 6.24
C ALA A 158 -5.89 7.00 7.76
N TYR A 159 -6.66 6.00 8.22
CA TYR A 159 -6.85 5.75 9.65
C TYR A 159 -5.55 5.39 10.36
N PHE A 160 -4.68 4.65 9.69
CA PHE A 160 -3.39 4.27 10.27
C PHE A 160 -2.45 5.48 10.44
N VAL A 161 -2.32 6.30 9.40
CA VAL A 161 -1.56 7.57 9.45
C VAL A 161 -2.15 8.50 10.51
N LEU A 162 -3.49 8.59 10.61
CA LEU A 162 -4.16 9.34 11.67
C LEU A 162 -3.73 8.84 13.05
N CYS A 163 -3.78 7.52 13.29
CA CYS A 163 -3.40 6.94 14.58
C CYS A 163 -1.96 7.34 14.97
N LEU A 164 -1.01 7.24 14.04
CA LEU A 164 0.39 7.64 14.29
C LEU A 164 0.54 9.14 14.58
N LEU A 165 -0.15 9.99 13.82
CA LEU A 165 -0.12 11.44 14.04
C LEU A 165 -0.74 11.82 15.39
N MET A 166 -1.83 11.15 15.79
CA MET A 166 -2.45 11.33 17.10
C MET A 166 -1.48 10.92 18.23
N THR A 167 -0.74 9.81 18.08
CA THR A 167 0.29 9.39 19.04
C THR A 167 1.42 10.41 19.15
N GLY A 168 1.95 10.89 18.01
CA GLY A 168 3.02 11.89 17.98
C GLY A 168 2.60 13.23 18.60
N LEU A 169 1.44 13.76 18.19
CA LEU A 169 0.88 15.00 18.72
C LEU A 169 0.47 14.88 20.19
N GLY A 170 -0.04 13.72 20.62
CA GLY A 170 -0.34 13.44 22.03
C GLY A 170 0.93 13.45 22.89
N SER A 171 2.00 12.83 22.40
CA SER A 171 3.33 12.88 23.04
C SER A 171 3.85 14.32 23.16
N LEU A 172 3.73 15.12 22.09
CA LEU A 172 4.10 16.53 22.11
C LEU A 172 3.25 17.36 23.09
N GLY A 173 1.93 17.13 23.12
CA GLY A 173 1.03 17.81 24.05
C GLY A 173 1.36 17.49 25.51
N PHE A 174 1.71 16.23 25.80
CA PHE A 174 2.16 15.83 27.14
C PHE A 174 3.48 16.51 27.53
N TYR A 175 4.45 16.54 26.62
CA TYR A 175 5.71 17.27 26.83
C TYR A 175 5.48 18.76 27.11
N LEU A 176 4.66 19.43 26.30
CA LEU A 176 4.36 20.85 26.46
C LEU A 176 3.59 21.12 27.74
N TYR A 177 2.72 20.21 28.20
CA TYR A 177 2.00 20.34 29.47
C TYR A 177 2.94 20.45 30.68
N PHE A 178 4.06 19.71 30.67
CA PHE A 178 5.07 19.80 31.73
C PHE A 178 5.82 21.13 31.75
N ILE A 179 6.05 21.74 30.59
CA ILE A 179 6.75 23.03 30.48
C ILE A 179 5.77 24.17 30.78
N HIS A 180 4.68 24.25 30.02
CA HIS A 180 3.68 25.31 30.11
C HIS A 180 2.29 24.78 29.76
N LYS A 181 1.39 24.73 30.76
CA LYS A 181 0.01 24.23 30.63
C LYS A 181 -0.82 24.88 29.52
N TRP A 182 -0.54 26.13 29.16
CA TRP A 182 -1.30 26.82 28.10
C TRP A 182 -0.93 26.31 26.69
N LEU A 183 0.32 25.88 26.47
CA LEU A 183 0.78 25.37 25.18
C LEU A 183 0.13 24.02 24.83
N SER A 184 -0.24 23.19 25.81
CA SER A 184 -0.94 21.94 25.54
C SER A 184 -2.33 22.16 24.95
N ALA A 185 -2.99 23.29 25.24
CA ALA A 185 -4.27 23.62 24.62
C ALA A 185 -4.16 23.75 23.09
N ILE A 186 -3.04 24.31 22.60
CA ILE A 186 -2.77 24.45 21.15
C ILE A 186 -2.69 23.06 20.50
N THR A 187 -2.02 22.10 21.13
CA THR A 187 -1.92 20.73 20.58
C THR A 187 -3.26 20.02 20.48
N VAL A 188 -4.18 20.24 21.43
CA VAL A 188 -5.54 19.68 21.37
C VAL A 188 -6.32 20.29 20.21
N VAL A 189 -6.21 21.61 20.00
CA VAL A 189 -6.85 22.27 18.84
C VAL A 189 -6.30 21.73 17.53
N LEU A 190 -4.98 21.54 17.41
CA LEU A 190 -4.36 20.93 16.22
C LEU A 190 -4.85 19.51 15.97
N LEU A 191 -5.01 18.69 17.01
CA LEU A 191 -5.56 17.33 16.89
C LEU A 191 -6.99 17.33 16.35
N ILE A 192 -7.83 18.25 16.82
CA ILE A 192 -9.22 18.40 16.34
C ILE A 192 -9.22 18.83 14.87
N LEU A 193 -8.41 19.84 14.51
CA LEU A 193 -8.31 20.31 13.13
C LEU A 193 -7.78 19.21 12.18
N LEU A 194 -6.79 18.43 12.62
CA LEU A 194 -6.23 17.32 11.85
C LEU A 194 -7.28 16.21 11.62
N SER A 195 -8.05 15.87 12.65
CA SER A 195 -9.16 14.91 12.55
C SER A 195 -10.24 15.38 11.56
N ILE A 196 -10.63 16.67 11.62
CA ILE A 196 -11.60 17.26 10.68
C ILE A 196 -11.05 17.24 9.26
N TRP A 197 -9.79 17.62 9.06
CA TRP A 197 -9.16 17.65 7.75
C TRP A 197 -9.07 16.26 7.11
N ILE A 198 -8.73 15.23 7.89
CA ILE A 198 -8.68 13.84 7.41
C ILE A 198 -10.09 13.34 7.08
N HIS A 199 -11.09 13.63 7.91
CA HIS A 199 -12.48 13.27 7.60
C HIS A 199 -12.96 13.94 6.31
N TYR A 200 -12.58 15.19 6.09
CA TYR A 200 -12.84 15.90 4.85
C TYR A 200 -12.16 15.22 3.65
N LEU A 201 -10.89 14.82 3.78
CA LEU A 201 -10.12 14.16 2.73
C LEU A 201 -10.67 12.77 2.38
N ILE A 202 -11.17 12.02 3.37
CA ILE A 202 -11.88 10.75 3.15
C ILE A 202 -13.18 10.97 2.38
N LYS A 203 -13.93 12.02 2.71
CA LYS A 203 -15.20 12.34 2.05
C LYS A 203 -15.00 12.90 0.63
N HIS A 204 -13.90 13.59 0.40
CA HIS A 204 -13.55 14.24 -0.85
C HIS A 204 -12.16 13.77 -1.33
N PRO A 205 -12.05 12.52 -1.83
CA PRO A 205 -10.79 12.03 -2.32
C PRO A 205 -10.28 12.94 -3.45
N PRO A 206 -9.00 13.36 -3.41
CA PRO A 206 -8.45 14.33 -4.36
C PRO A 206 -8.42 13.82 -5.80
N PHE A 207 -8.48 12.50 -5.99
CA PHE A 207 -8.46 11.85 -7.30
C PHE A 207 -9.86 11.39 -7.69
N LYS A 208 -10.74 12.33 -8.01
CA LYS A 208 -11.95 11.99 -8.77
C LYS A 208 -11.56 11.86 -10.23
N THR A 209 -11.28 10.65 -10.70
CA THR A 209 -11.12 10.40 -12.13
C THR A 209 -12.43 10.76 -12.81
N LYS A 210 -12.42 11.82 -13.63
CA LYS A 210 -13.51 12.07 -14.57
C LYS A 210 -13.45 10.94 -15.59
N HIS A 211 -14.25 9.90 -15.42
CA HIS A 211 -14.61 9.06 -16.55
C HIS A 211 -15.23 9.99 -17.60
N LYS A 212 -14.54 10.14 -18.73
CA LYS A 212 -15.15 10.71 -19.92
C LYS A 212 -16.02 9.61 -20.50
N ASP A 213 -17.33 9.82 -20.42
CA ASP A 213 -18.32 9.09 -21.21
C ASP A 213 -18.08 9.29 -22.71
#